data_AF-A0A7J6BUD5-F1
#
_entry.id   AF-A0A7J6BUD5-F1
#
_cell.length_a   1.000
_cell.length_b   1.000
_cell.length_c   1.000
_cell.angle_alpha   90.00
_cell.angle_beta   90.00
_cell.angle_gamma   90.00
#
_symmetry.space_group_name_H-M   'P 1'
#
loop_
_entity.id
_entity.type
_entity.pdbx_description
1 polymer ?
#
loop_
_entity_poly.entity_id
_entity_poly.type
_entity_poly.pdbx_seq_one_letter_code
_entity_poly.pdbx_strand_id
1 'polypeptide(L)'
;MTLRAVYDKAEETIVIHVKTAFLRAAQDKPGFIPRIRDEFRANATIKKTDVMHIEYLYRRGQRQLELLKDVNTKQLGTFSKSKEDS
;
A
#
# COMPACT_ATOMS: atom_id res chain seq x y z
N MET A 1 10.99 26.47 4.86
CA MET A 1 10.31 25.16 4.67
C MET A 1 11.30 24.09 5.13
N THR A 2 11.05 23.45 6.27
CA THR A 2 11.98 22.46 6.86
C THR A 2 11.98 21.17 6.04
N LEU A 3 13.14 20.51 5.90
CA LEU A 3 13.31 19.22 5.20
C LEU A 3 12.28 18.16 5.62
N ARG A 4 11.87 18.18 6.90
CA ARG A 4 10.82 17.30 7.44
C ARG A 4 9.45 17.50 6.79
N ALA A 5 9.07 18.74 6.50
CA ALA A 5 7.79 19.05 5.86
C ALA A 5 7.77 18.66 4.37
N VAL A 6 8.92 18.69 3.70
CA VAL A 6 9.07 18.22 2.31
C VAL A 6 8.96 16.69 2.26
N TYR A 7 9.59 16.00 3.21
CA TYR A 7 9.49 14.53 3.33
C TYR A 7 8.07 14.06 3.68
N ASP A 8 7.44 14.64 4.71
CA ASP A 8 6.08 14.26 5.11
C ASP A 8 5.07 14.47 3.95
N LYS A 9 5.23 15.53 3.16
CA LYS A 9 4.38 15.81 1.99
C LYS A 9 4.66 14.85 0.82
N ALA A 10 5.91 14.46 0.61
CA ALA A 10 6.29 13.46 -0.39
C ALA A 10 5.71 12.09 -0.01
N GLU A 11 5.79 11.68 1.26
CA GLU A 11 5.20 10.43 1.76
C GLU A 11 3.68 10.38 1.54
N GLU A 12 2.95 11.44 1.87
CA GLU A 12 1.50 11.51 1.61
C GLU A 12 1.17 11.40 0.13
N THR A 13 1.94 12.08 -0.72
CA THR A 13 1.76 12.03 -2.18
C THR A 13 2.00 10.62 -2.71
N ILE A 14 3.04 9.94 -2.24
CA ILE A 14 3.37 8.56 -2.64
C ILE A 14 2.25 7.60 -2.25
N VAL A 15 1.73 7.68 -1.02
CA VAL A 15 0.64 6.82 -0.55
C VAL A 15 -0.61 6.99 -1.41
N ILE A 16 -0.98 8.23 -1.75
CA ILE A 16 -2.13 8.51 -2.62
C ILE A 16 -1.95 7.92 -4.01
N HIS A 17 -0.76 8.05 -4.60
CA HIS A 17 -0.46 7.51 -5.93
C HIS A 17 -0.56 5.98 -5.94
N VAL A 18 0.07 5.31 -4.97
CA VAL A 18 0.05 3.85 -4.87
C VAL A 18 -1.38 3.35 -4.66
N LYS A 19 -2.14 3.96 -3.74
CA LYS A 19 -3.55 3.61 -3.50
C LYS A 19 -4.41 3.76 -4.76
N THR A 20 -4.22 4.85 -5.50
CA THR A 20 -4.96 5.10 -6.74
C THR A 20 -4.62 4.06 -7.81
N ALA A 21 -3.34 3.70 -7.94
CA ALA A 21 -2.91 2.66 -8.87
C ALA A 21 -3.53 1.29 -8.54
N PHE A 22 -3.60 0.93 -7.24
CA PHE A 22 -4.29 -0.27 -6.78
C PHE A 22 -5.78 -0.27 -7.14
N LEU A 23 -6.47 0.85 -6.89
CA LEU A 23 -7.90 0.96 -7.21
C LEU A 23 -8.16 0.85 -8.71
N ARG A 24 -7.28 1.42 -9.55
CA ARG A 24 -7.36 1.28 -11.01
C ARG A 24 -7.14 -0.17 -11.45
N ALA A 25 -6.11 -0.85 -10.93
CA ALA A 25 -5.82 -2.25 -11.28
C ALA A 25 -6.88 -3.25 -10.77
N ALA A 26 -7.66 -2.85 -9.75
CA ALA A 26 -8.74 -3.64 -9.17
C ALA A 26 -10.14 -3.27 -9.68
N GLN A 27 -10.28 -2.28 -10.57
CA GLN A 27 -11.60 -1.78 -10.99
C GLN A 27 -12.47 -2.89 -11.61
N ASP A 28 -11.84 -3.80 -12.36
CA ASP A 28 -12.49 -4.92 -13.03
C ASP A 28 -12.52 -6.21 -12.18
N LYS A 29 -12.08 -6.14 -10.91
CA LYS A 29 -11.96 -7.29 -9.99
C LYS A 29 -12.93 -7.14 -8.80
N PRO A 30 -14.06 -7.88 -8.79
CA PRO A 30 -15.05 -7.77 -7.73
C PRO A 30 -14.46 -8.19 -6.37
N GLY A 31 -14.79 -7.44 -5.31
CA GLY A 31 -14.32 -7.71 -3.94
C GLY A 31 -12.92 -7.21 -3.60
N PHE A 32 -12.13 -6.73 -4.56
CA PHE A 32 -10.76 -6.24 -4.30
C PHE A 32 -10.74 -4.82 -3.74
N ILE A 33 -11.59 -3.92 -4.25
CA ILE A 33 -11.68 -2.52 -3.81
C ILE A 33 -11.89 -2.37 -2.29
N PRO A 34 -12.86 -3.04 -1.65
CA PRO A 34 -13.03 -2.92 -0.19
C PRO A 34 -11.80 -3.42 0.57
N ARG A 35 -11.23 -4.57 0.17
CA ARG A 35 -10.00 -5.11 0.79
C ARG A 35 -8.82 -4.16 0.68
N ILE A 36 -8.60 -3.53 -0.48
CA ILE A 36 -7.57 -2.50 -0.67
C ILE A 36 -7.81 -1.34 0.29
N ARG A 37 -9.04 -0.84 0.41
CA ARG A 37 -9.35 0.29 1.30
C ARG A 37 -9.06 -0.04 2.77
N ASP A 38 -9.43 -1.23 3.23
CA ASP A 38 -9.20 -1.67 4.61
C ASP A 38 -7.71 -1.81 4.91
N GLU A 39 -6.92 -2.38 4.01
CA GLU A 39 -5.46 -2.48 4.18
C GLU A 39 -4.79 -1.11 4.27
N PHE A 40 -5.13 -0.18 3.39
CA PHE A 40 -4.58 1.18 3.44
C PHE A 40 -5.02 1.93 4.72
N ARG A 41 -6.21 1.63 5.26
CA ARG A 41 -6.66 2.17 6.56
C ARG A 41 -5.89 1.56 7.72
N ALA A 42 -5.66 0.24 7.72
CA ALA A 42 -4.88 -0.44 8.73
C ALA A 42 -3.43 0.08 8.78
N ASN A 43 -2.82 0.32 7.62
CA ASN A 43 -1.46 0.85 7.55
C ASN A 43 -1.37 2.36 7.87
N ALA A 44 -2.49 3.10 7.87
CA ALA A 44 -2.49 4.52 8.23
C ALA A 44 -2.19 4.77 9.72
N THR A 45 -2.27 3.73 10.57
CA THR A 45 -1.92 3.83 12.00
C THR A 45 -0.41 3.69 12.26
N ILE A 46 0.39 3.40 11.22
CA ILE A 46 1.84 3.26 11.34
C ILE A 46 2.45 4.63 11.66
N LYS A 47 3.34 4.66 12.65
CA LYS A 47 4.03 5.88 13.04
C LYS A 47 4.95 6.33 11.90
N LYS A 48 4.88 7.62 11.51
CA LYS A 48 5.76 8.24 10.50
C LYS A 48 7.26 8.17 10.83
N THR A 49 7.63 7.75 12.05
CA THR A 49 9.01 7.53 12.47
C THR A 49 9.53 6.13 12.15
N ASP A 50 8.64 5.18 11.81
CA ASP A 50 8.98 3.81 11.47
C ASP A 50 9.35 3.70 9.97
N VAL A 51 10.41 4.42 9.60
CA VAL A 51 10.82 4.61 8.19
C VAL A 51 11.08 3.28 7.50
N MET A 52 11.76 2.35 8.17
CA MET A 52 12.07 1.01 7.62
C MET A 52 10.80 0.20 7.31
N HIS A 53 9.80 0.27 8.18
CA HIS A 53 8.53 -0.42 7.97
C HIS A 53 7.72 0.21 6.83
N ILE A 54 7.70 1.55 6.74
CA ILE A 54 7.07 2.28 5.64
C ILE A 54 7.73 1.92 4.30
N GLU A 55 9.06 1.91 4.25
CA GLU A 55 9.81 1.51 3.05
C GLU A 55 9.56 0.05 2.67
N TYR A 56 9.51 -0.86 3.65
CA TYR A 56 9.18 -2.26 3.43
C TYR A 56 7.79 -2.41 2.80
N LEU A 57 6.78 -1.75 3.38
CA LEU A 57 5.39 -1.78 2.89
C LEU A 57 5.27 -1.16 1.51
N TYR A 58 6.01 -0.09 1.23
CA TYR A 58 6.06 0.50 -0.10
C TYR A 58 6.61 -0.48 -1.14
N ARG A 59 7.77 -1.11 -0.88
CA ARG A 59 8.37 -2.12 -1.77
C ARG A 59 7.46 -3.34 -1.95
N ARG A 60 6.85 -3.83 -0.87
CA ARG A 60 5.89 -4.94 -0.92
C ARG A 60 4.64 -4.57 -1.72
N GLY A 61 4.13 -3.35 -1.52
CA GLY A 61 2.98 -2.83 -2.23
C GLY A 61 3.22 -2.69 -3.72
N GLN A 62 4.38 -2.21 -4.15
CA GLN A 62 4.74 -2.17 -5.56
C GLN A 62 4.75 -3.56 -6.20
N ARG A 63 5.35 -4.58 -5.55
CA ARG A 63 5.32 -5.96 -6.06
C ARG A 63 3.91 -6.50 -6.19
N GLN A 64 3.05 -6.26 -5.20
CA GLN A 64 1.65 -6.69 -5.26
C GLN A 64 0.84 -5.94 -6.32
N LEU A 65 1.15 -4.67 -6.60
CA LEU A 65 0.53 -3.92 -7.67
C LEU A 65 0.89 -4.51 -9.04
N GLU A 66 2.15 -4.87 -9.25
CA GLU A 66 2.59 -5.54 -10.48
C GLU A 66 1.87 -6.88 -10.67
N LEU A 67 1.73 -7.68 -9.61
CA LEU A 67 0.93 -8.90 -9.64
C LEU A 67 -0.55 -8.61 -9.94
N LEU A 68 -1.13 -7.57 -9.32
CA LEU A 68 -2.54 -7.22 -9.52
C LEU A 68 -2.83 -6.73 -10.94
N LYS A 69 -1.85 -6.18 -11.66
CA LYS A 69 -1.99 -5.84 -13.08
C LYS A 69 -2.11 -7.08 -13.96
N ASP A 70 -1.62 -8.23 -13.52
CA ASP A 70 -1.84 -9.49 -14.22
C ASP A 70 -3.33 -9.87 -14.18
N VAL A 71 -3.87 -10.21 -15.35
CA VAL A 71 -5.28 -10.59 -15.57
C VAL A 71 -5.64 -11.88 -14.84
N ASN A 72 -4.66 -12.76 -14.57
CA ASN A 72 -4.87 -14.05 -13.92
C ASN A 72 -4.84 -13.98 -12.39
N THR A 73 -4.60 -12.81 -11.80
CA THR A 73 -4.48 -12.68 -10.34
C THR A 73 -5.85 -12.81 -9.68
N LYS A 74 -6.08 -14.00 -9.10
CA LYS A 74 -7.32 -14.37 -8.41
C LYS A 74 -7.39 -13.92 -6.96
N GLN A 75 -6.26 -13.54 -6.35
CA GLN A 75 -6.20 -13.15 -4.94
C GLN A 75 -5.22 -11.98 -4.71
N LEU A 76 -5.62 -11.05 -3.85
CA LEU A 76 -4.75 -10.01 -3.31
C LEU A 76 -4.14 -10.51 -2.00
N GLY A 77 -2.81 -10.57 -1.92
CA GLY A 77 -2.12 -10.85 -0.66
C GLY A 77 -2.28 -9.71 0.35
N THR A 78 -2.00 -9.98 1.62
CA THR A 78 -2.02 -8.97 2.69
C THR A 78 -0.78 -8.09 2.61
N PHE A 79 -0.90 -6.78 2.85
CA PHE A 79 0.25 -5.87 2.95
C PHE A 79 0.90 -5.96 4.33
N SER A 80 0.08 -6.11 5.38
CA SER A 80 0.54 -6.24 6.76
C SER A 80 1.19 -7.61 7.02
N LYS A 81 2.25 -7.65 7.85
CA LYS A 81 2.81 -8.91 8.37
C LYS A 81 1.68 -9.68 9.08
N SER A 82 1.37 -10.89 8.63
CA SER A 82 0.61 -11.84 9.44
C SER A 82 1.40 -12.10 10.72
N LYS A 83 0.71 -12.21 11.87
CA LYS A 83 1.33 -12.51 13.18
C LYS A 83 2.15 -13.83 13.21
N GLU A 84 2.14 -14.62 12.14
CA GLU A 84 2.88 -15.87 12.00
C GLU A 84 4.36 -15.71 11.59
N ASP A 85 4.84 -14.49 11.31
CA ASP A 85 6.25 -14.24 10.97
C ASP A 85 7.04 -13.66 12.17
N SER A 86 6.92 -14.31 13.33
CA SER A 86 7.68 -14.02 14.57
C SER A 86 8.41 -15.26 15.07
#